data_AF-A0A7S1TMX4-F1
#
_entry.id   AF-A0A7S1TMX4-F1
#
_cell.length_a   1.000
_cell.length_b   1.000
_cell.length_c   1.000
_cell.angle_alpha   90.00
_cell.angle_beta   90.00
_cell.angle_gamma   90.00
#
_symmetry.space_group_name_H-M   'P 1'
#
loop_
_entity.id
_entity.type
_entity.pdbx_description
1 polymer ?
#
loop_
_entity_poly.entity_id
_entity_poly.type
_entity_poly.pdbx_seq_one_letter_code
_entity_poly.pdbx_strand_id
1 'polypeptide(L)'
;SDTGGGHRASAEALQNALLERHPQGLEIHIVDFFVKVAGPSFLNALPRTYSKLAKRPFLWRLVWLGGLFWPTRVAFDSLIDAFAARNFDALLDELQPHLVVSVHPLTQTVPLRVLHERQLRDPARRAVPFCTVVTDLGSAAPGWFSSKADLTVVPS
;
A
#
# COMPACT_ATOMS: atom_id res chain seq x y z
N SER A 1 6.81 1.63 -3.05
CA SER A 1 7.54 1.75 -1.79
C SER A 1 9.02 1.55 -2.04
N ASP A 2 9.87 2.09 -1.16
CA ASP A 2 11.33 1.92 -1.23
C ASP A 2 11.81 0.61 -0.57
N THR A 3 10.89 -0.34 -0.33
CA THR A 3 11.12 -1.55 0.48
C THR A 3 11.99 -2.62 -0.19
N GLY A 4 12.70 -2.31 -1.27
CA GLY A 4 13.40 -3.29 -2.11
C GLY A 4 12.42 -4.13 -2.94
N GLY A 5 12.78 -4.49 -4.17
CA GLY A 5 11.91 -5.26 -5.09
C GLY A 5 11.56 -4.56 -6.40
N GLY A 6 12.07 -3.36 -6.68
CA GLY A 6 11.88 -2.67 -7.96
C GLY A 6 10.50 -2.03 -8.18
N HIS A 7 9.54 -2.25 -7.27
CA HIS A 7 8.19 -1.71 -7.34
C HIS A 7 8.13 -0.18 -7.53
N ARG A 8 9.04 0.58 -6.89
CA ARG A 8 9.14 2.03 -7.12
C ARG A 8 9.57 2.37 -8.54
N ALA A 9 10.59 1.68 -9.06
CA ALA A 9 11.04 1.90 -10.42
C ALA A 9 9.92 1.62 -11.43
N SER A 10 9.07 0.61 -11.15
CA SER A 10 7.86 0.36 -11.95
C SER A 10 6.84 1.50 -11.87
N ALA A 11 6.60 2.08 -10.69
CA ALA A 11 5.73 3.26 -10.56
C ALA A 11 6.27 4.48 -11.34
N GLU A 12 7.57 4.74 -11.25
CA GLU A 12 8.24 5.83 -11.95
C GLU A 12 8.24 5.59 -13.48
N ALA A 13 8.44 4.35 -13.92
CA ALA A 13 8.33 3.98 -15.33
C ALA A 13 6.90 4.20 -15.87
N LEU A 14 5.87 3.81 -15.10
CA LEU A 14 4.47 4.08 -15.45
C LEU A 14 4.18 5.59 -15.52
N GLN A 15 4.65 6.37 -14.54
CA GLN A 15 4.52 7.82 -14.55
C GLN A 15 5.13 8.42 -15.81
N ASN A 16 6.39 8.06 -16.13
CA ASN A 16 7.09 8.58 -17.30
C ASN A 16 6.36 8.22 -18.61
N ALA A 17 5.94 6.97 -18.77
CA ALA A 17 5.21 6.52 -19.96
C ALA A 17 3.85 7.22 -20.12
N LEU A 18 3.13 7.45 -19.02
CA LEU A 18 1.84 8.16 -19.04
C LEU A 18 2.03 9.64 -19.38
N LEU A 19 3.04 10.30 -18.81
CA LEU A 19 3.34 11.71 -19.10
C LEU A 19 3.88 11.91 -20.51
N GLU A 20 4.64 10.94 -21.05
CA GLU A 20 5.10 10.98 -22.45
C GLU A 20 3.92 10.90 -23.42
N ARG A 21 2.95 10.03 -23.13
CA ARG A 21 1.79 9.78 -24.01
C ARG A 21 0.66 10.80 -23.83
N HIS A 22 0.54 11.38 -22.64
CA HIS A 22 -0.46 12.37 -22.25
C HIS A 22 0.19 13.50 -21.43
N PRO A 23 0.93 14.42 -22.09
CA PRO A 23 1.73 15.45 -21.41
C PRO A 23 0.90 16.53 -20.71
N GLN A 24 -0.40 16.60 -20.96
CA GLN A 24 -1.32 17.54 -20.33
C GLN A 24 -2.51 16.81 -19.71
N GLY A 25 -2.98 17.29 -18.56
CA GLY A 25 -4.20 16.80 -17.91
C GLY A 25 -4.02 15.60 -16.99
N LEU A 26 -2.80 15.11 -16.79
CA LEU A 26 -2.50 14.07 -15.80
C LEU A 26 -1.71 14.64 -14.62
N GLU A 27 -2.26 14.43 -13.42
CA GLU A 27 -1.55 14.62 -12.17
C GLU A 27 -1.29 13.24 -11.55
N ILE A 28 -0.02 12.90 -11.34
CA ILE A 28 0.40 11.57 -10.89
C ILE A 28 1.15 11.69 -9.57
N HIS A 29 0.60 11.10 -8.52
CA HIS A 29 1.23 11.02 -7.20
C HIS A 29 1.73 9.60 -6.93
N ILE A 30 3.04 9.45 -6.72
CA ILE A 30 3.63 8.19 -6.26
C ILE A 30 3.65 8.21 -4.73
N VAL A 31 2.94 7.27 -4.12
CA VAL A 31 2.81 7.20 -2.66
C VAL A 31 3.48 5.94 -2.13
N ASP A 32 4.40 6.09 -1.18
CA ASP A 32 4.91 4.97 -0.42
C ASP A 32 3.88 4.52 0.61
N PHE A 33 3.19 3.41 0.32
CA PHE A 33 2.16 2.85 1.19
C PHE A 33 2.68 2.55 2.60
N PHE A 34 3.88 2.01 2.77
CA PHE A 34 4.33 1.62 4.11
C PHE A 34 4.70 2.82 4.99
N VAL A 35 5.20 3.89 4.36
CA VAL A 35 5.60 5.11 5.07
C VAL A 35 4.42 6.06 5.26
N LYS A 36 3.54 6.22 4.27
CA LYS A 36 2.44 7.19 4.32
C LYS A 36 1.13 6.59 4.84
N VAL A 37 0.92 5.29 4.64
CA VAL A 37 -0.37 4.63 4.88
C VAL A 37 -0.28 3.63 6.03
N ALA A 38 0.53 2.58 5.92
CA ALA A 38 0.57 1.47 6.89
C ALA A 38 1.16 1.84 8.25
N GLY A 39 2.02 2.87 8.31
CA GLY A 39 2.57 3.35 9.56
C GLY A 39 1.54 4.15 10.36
N PRO A 40 1.36 3.91 11.68
CA PRO A 40 0.80 4.91 12.57
C PRO A 40 1.57 6.21 12.37
N SER A 41 0.89 7.35 12.29
CA SER A 41 1.49 8.64 11.90
C SER A 41 2.69 9.06 12.78
N PHE A 42 2.80 8.51 14.01
CA PHE A 42 3.93 8.70 14.92
C PHE A 42 5.12 7.75 14.67
N LEU A 43 4.94 6.63 13.96
CA LEU A 43 6.02 5.76 13.50
C LEU A 43 6.72 6.28 12.24
N ASN A 44 6.22 7.34 11.60
CA ASN A 44 6.89 7.98 10.45
C ASN A 44 8.28 8.54 10.82
N ALA A 45 8.52 8.80 12.11
CA ALA A 45 9.83 9.15 12.67
C ALA A 45 10.70 7.92 13.06
N LEU A 46 10.14 6.70 13.05
CA LEU A 46 10.79 5.48 13.50
C LEU A 46 11.63 4.70 12.49
N PRO A 47 11.81 5.01 11.19
CA PRO A 47 12.85 4.34 10.40
C PRO A 47 14.22 4.40 11.12
N ARG A 48 14.48 5.51 11.82
CA ARG A 48 15.66 5.71 12.68
C ARG A 48 15.65 4.87 13.96
N THR A 49 14.49 4.57 14.53
CA THR A 49 14.37 3.83 15.81
C THR A 49 14.25 2.33 15.57
N TYR A 50 13.55 1.91 14.52
CA TYR A 50 13.49 0.54 14.03
C TYR A 50 14.88 0.04 13.62
N SER A 51 15.67 0.83 12.89
CA SER A 51 17.06 0.50 12.59
C SER A 51 17.91 0.35 13.86
N LYS A 52 17.68 1.18 14.89
CA LYS A 52 18.39 1.07 16.18
C LYS A 52 17.93 -0.15 17.01
N LEU A 53 16.65 -0.51 16.95
CA LEU A 53 16.07 -1.64 17.67
C LEU A 53 16.49 -2.96 17.04
N ALA A 54 16.45 -3.06 15.70
CA ALA A 54 16.91 -4.21 14.94
C ALA A 54 18.42 -4.48 15.12
N LYS A 55 19.22 -3.42 15.37
CA LYS A 55 20.64 -3.53 15.74
C LYS A 55 20.89 -4.06 17.16
N ARG A 56 19.85 -4.28 17.97
CA ARG A 56 19.96 -4.85 19.34
C ARG A 56 19.35 -6.26 19.37
N PRO A 57 20.17 -7.33 19.29
CA PRO A 57 19.70 -8.70 19.09
C PRO A 57 18.70 -9.17 20.16
N PHE A 58 18.90 -8.78 21.42
CA PHE A 58 18.01 -9.17 22.52
C PHE A 58 16.62 -8.52 22.41
N LEU A 59 16.56 -7.21 22.14
CA LEU A 59 15.28 -6.50 21.96
C LEU A 59 14.56 -6.99 20.71
N TRP A 60 15.30 -7.21 19.62
CA TRP A 60 14.75 -7.79 18.40
C TRP A 60 14.19 -9.19 18.65
N ARG A 61 14.90 -10.02 19.43
CA ARG A 61 14.41 -11.35 19.83
C ARG A 61 13.14 -11.28 20.67
N LEU A 62 13.00 -10.31 21.58
CA LEU A 62 11.78 -10.13 22.37
C LEU A 62 10.59 -9.68 21.51
N VAL A 63 10.80 -8.74 20.57
CA VAL A 63 9.76 -8.34 19.61
C VAL A 63 9.37 -9.52 18.73
N TRP A 64 10.34 -10.29 18.26
CA TRP A 64 10.11 -11.47 17.44
C TRP A 64 9.33 -12.56 18.20
N LEU A 65 9.72 -12.86 19.44
CA LEU A 65 9.01 -13.81 20.32
C LEU A 65 7.59 -13.31 20.66
N GLY A 66 7.42 -11.99 20.88
CA GLY A 66 6.11 -11.38 21.08
C GLY A 66 5.21 -11.44 19.85
N GLY A 67 5.79 -11.39 18.64
CA GLY A 67 5.08 -11.58 17.37
C GLY A 67 4.70 -13.03 17.07
N LEU A 68 5.28 -14.01 17.77
CA LEU A 68 4.91 -15.42 17.66
C LEU A 68 3.67 -15.79 18.51
N PHE A 69 3.31 -14.96 19.49
CA PHE A 69 2.11 -15.19 20.29
C PHE A 69 0.86 -14.73 19.52
N TRP A 70 -0.10 -15.64 19.32
CA TRP A 70 -1.24 -15.42 18.43
C TRP A 70 -2.11 -14.20 18.80
N PRO A 71 -2.50 -13.99 20.08
CA PRO A 71 -3.32 -12.83 20.44
C PRO A 71 -2.63 -11.49 20.18
N THR A 72 -1.33 -11.36 20.50
CA THR A 72 -0.58 -10.12 20.28
C THR A 72 -0.36 -9.85 18.80
N ARG A 73 -0.13 -10.90 18.00
CA ARG A 73 -0.06 -10.79 16.54
C ARG A 73 -1.37 -10.29 15.95
N VAL A 74 -2.50 -10.89 16.30
CA VAL A 74 -3.83 -10.48 15.79
C VAL A 74 -4.14 -9.04 16.18
N ALA A 75 -3.86 -8.66 17.43
CA ALA A 75 -4.07 -7.29 17.90
C ALA A 75 -3.18 -6.28 17.15
N PHE A 76 -1.92 -6.61 16.93
CA PHE A 76 -0.98 -5.76 16.19
C PHE A 76 -1.38 -5.62 14.71
N ASP A 77 -1.71 -6.73 14.05
CA ASP A 77 -2.13 -6.75 12.66
C ASP A 77 -3.41 -5.91 12.47
N SER A 78 -4.38 -6.06 13.38
CA SER A 78 -5.63 -5.28 13.38
C SER A 78 -5.38 -3.78 13.59
N LEU A 79 -4.42 -3.43 14.45
CA LEU A 79 -4.07 -2.04 14.71
C LEU A 79 -3.44 -1.40 13.46
N ILE A 80 -2.46 -2.07 12.85
CA ILE A 80 -1.82 -1.61 11.61
C ILE A 80 -2.85 -1.47 10.49
N ASP A 81 -3.73 -2.45 10.35
CA ASP A 81 -4.80 -2.45 9.36
C ASP A 81 -5.80 -1.29 9.56
N ALA A 82 -6.17 -0.97 10.81
CA ALA A 82 -7.03 0.17 11.12
C ALA A 82 -6.35 1.52 10.83
N PHE A 83 -5.07 1.67 11.20
CA PHE A 83 -4.31 2.88 10.86
C PHE A 83 -4.13 3.03 9.34
N ALA A 84 -3.80 1.94 8.65
CA ALA A 84 -3.66 1.92 7.20
C ALA A 84 -4.96 2.35 6.52
N ALA A 85 -6.09 1.81 6.96
CA ALA A 85 -7.39 2.18 6.42
C ALA A 85 -7.69 3.67 6.63
N ARG A 86 -7.50 4.18 7.85
CA ARG A 86 -7.74 5.60 8.17
C ARG A 86 -6.83 6.55 7.38
N ASN A 87 -5.54 6.24 7.32
CA ASN A 87 -4.57 7.07 6.62
C ASN A 87 -4.82 7.06 5.11
N PHE A 88 -5.19 5.91 4.55
CA PHE A 88 -5.55 5.81 3.14
C PHE A 88 -6.82 6.59 2.83
N ASP A 89 -7.84 6.49 3.69
CA ASP A 89 -9.08 7.24 3.56
C ASP A 89 -8.80 8.76 3.55
N ALA A 90 -8.01 9.27 4.50
CA ALA A 90 -7.58 10.67 4.52
C ALA A 90 -6.79 11.07 3.26
N LEU A 91 -5.90 10.21 2.77
CA LEU A 91 -5.14 10.45 1.55
C LEU A 91 -6.04 10.52 0.31
N LEU A 92 -7.08 9.70 0.23
CA LEU A 92 -8.07 9.78 -0.84
C LEU A 92 -8.83 11.11 -0.81
N ASP A 93 -9.08 11.67 0.37
CA ASP A 93 -9.72 12.98 0.49
C ASP A 93 -8.78 14.13 0.11
N GLU A 94 -7.48 14.00 0.43
CA GLU A 94 -6.44 14.97 0.06
C GLU A 94 -6.19 14.99 -1.45
N LEU A 95 -5.98 13.81 -2.06
CA LEU A 95 -5.57 13.70 -3.47
C LEU A 95 -6.74 13.63 -4.46
N GLN A 96 -7.96 13.31 -3.99
CA GLN A 96 -9.16 13.16 -4.82
C GLN A 96 -8.92 12.33 -6.12
N PRO A 97 -8.28 11.15 -6.07
CA PRO A 97 -7.79 10.49 -7.26
C PRO A 97 -8.92 10.03 -8.20
N HIS A 98 -8.62 10.01 -9.49
CA HIS A 98 -9.51 9.45 -10.51
C HIS A 98 -9.23 7.97 -10.79
N LEU A 99 -8.05 7.49 -10.40
CA LEU A 99 -7.59 6.11 -10.55
C LEU A 99 -6.57 5.84 -9.44
N VAL A 100 -6.63 4.64 -8.84
CA VAL A 100 -5.58 4.15 -7.96
C VAL A 100 -4.86 3.00 -8.66
N VAL A 101 -3.53 3.05 -8.68
CA VAL A 101 -2.69 1.98 -9.25
C VAL A 101 -1.79 1.40 -8.16
N SER A 102 -1.87 0.08 -7.97
CA SER A 102 -1.02 -0.69 -7.06
C SER A 102 0.06 -1.43 -7.84
N VAL A 103 1.32 -1.17 -7.50
CA VAL A 103 2.51 -1.83 -8.06
C VAL A 103 3.24 -2.67 -7.02
N HIS A 104 2.56 -3.08 -5.94
CA HIS A 104 3.14 -3.88 -4.86
C HIS A 104 2.18 -4.99 -4.42
N PRO A 105 2.63 -6.23 -4.10
CA PRO A 105 1.75 -7.36 -3.75
C PRO A 105 1.08 -7.29 -2.37
N LEU A 106 1.33 -6.23 -1.60
CA LEU A 106 0.83 -6.09 -0.22
C LEU A 106 -0.08 -4.86 -0.07
N THR A 107 -0.43 -4.23 -1.19
CA THR A 107 -1.17 -2.97 -1.20
C THR A 107 -2.52 -3.12 -1.90
N GLN A 108 -3.07 -4.33 -1.91
CA GLN A 108 -4.37 -4.67 -2.49
C GLN A 108 -5.45 -4.59 -1.41
N THR A 109 -5.28 -5.35 -0.32
CA THR A 109 -6.34 -5.60 0.66
C THR A 109 -6.91 -4.32 1.29
N VAL A 110 -6.05 -3.47 1.86
CA VAL A 110 -6.50 -2.26 2.56
C VAL A 110 -7.11 -1.24 1.59
N PRO A 111 -6.45 -0.84 0.48
CA PRO A 111 -7.04 0.09 -0.47
C PRO A 111 -8.39 -0.38 -1.02
N LEU A 112 -8.49 -1.65 -1.44
CA LEU A 112 -9.72 -2.21 -1.98
C LEU A 112 -10.85 -2.21 -0.94
N ARG A 113 -10.53 -2.55 0.32
CA ARG A 113 -11.52 -2.50 1.41
C ARG A 113 -12.01 -1.07 1.63
N VAL A 114 -11.11 -0.09 1.75
CA VAL A 114 -11.47 1.32 1.98
C VAL A 114 -12.30 1.89 0.82
N LEU A 115 -11.90 1.62 -0.43
CA LEU A 115 -12.65 2.05 -1.61
C LEU A 115 -14.06 1.44 -1.64
N HIS A 116 -14.18 0.16 -1.34
CA HIS A 116 -15.47 -0.52 -1.24
C HIS A 116 -16.34 0.06 -0.13
N GLU A 117 -15.78 0.27 1.07
CA GLU A 117 -16.50 0.87 2.19
C GLU A 117 -16.94 2.31 1.88
N ARG A 118 -16.14 3.11 1.17
CA ARG A 118 -16.54 4.45 0.69
C ARG A 118 -17.77 4.36 -0.22
N GLN A 119 -17.76 3.43 -1.17
CA GLN A 119 -18.89 3.25 -2.09
C GLN A 119 -20.15 2.77 -1.37
N LEU A 120 -20.02 1.92 -0.34
CA LEU A 120 -21.15 1.48 0.48
C LEU A 120 -21.73 2.62 1.33
N ARG A 121 -20.87 3.48 1.89
CA ARG A 121 -21.28 4.63 2.73
C ARG A 121 -21.97 5.73 1.90
N ASP A 122 -21.52 5.93 0.67
CA ASP A 122 -22.06 6.95 -0.23
C ASP A 122 -22.15 6.38 -1.66
N PRO A 123 -23.25 5.69 -2.00
CA PRO A 123 -23.43 5.10 -3.33
C PRO A 123 -23.49 6.12 -4.46
N ALA A 124 -23.77 7.40 -4.17
CA ALA A 124 -23.80 8.48 -5.15
C ALA A 124 -22.38 9.04 -5.43
N ARG A 125 -21.40 8.74 -4.58
CA ARG A 125 -20.00 9.09 -4.81
C ARG A 125 -19.49 8.42 -6.09
N ARG A 126 -18.68 9.17 -6.84
CA ARG A 126 -17.92 8.64 -7.97
C ARG A 126 -17.02 7.48 -7.50
N ALA A 127 -17.21 6.31 -8.11
CA ALA A 127 -16.32 5.18 -7.89
C ALA A 127 -14.91 5.51 -8.39
N VAL A 128 -13.90 5.18 -7.58
CA VAL A 128 -12.49 5.30 -7.95
C VAL A 128 -12.00 3.91 -8.34
N PRO A 129 -11.72 3.65 -9.63
CA PRO A 129 -11.21 2.36 -10.07
C PRO A 129 -9.85 2.06 -9.45
N PHE A 130 -9.60 0.79 -9.19
CA PHE A 130 -8.37 0.25 -8.64
C PHE A 130 -7.72 -0.74 -9.63
N CYS A 131 -6.55 -0.37 -10.12
CA CYS A 131 -5.74 -1.20 -11.01
C CYS A 131 -4.55 -1.81 -10.24
N THR A 132 -4.25 -3.07 -10.51
CA THR A 132 -3.03 -3.74 -10.05
C THR A 132 -2.12 -3.99 -11.24
N VAL A 133 -0.85 -3.60 -11.13
CA VAL A 133 0.20 -3.92 -12.10
C VAL A 133 1.20 -4.85 -11.44
N VAL A 134 1.16 -6.12 -11.83
CA VAL A 134 2.07 -7.15 -11.31
C VAL A 134 3.47 -6.91 -11.86
N THR A 135 4.45 -6.85 -10.96
CA THR A 135 5.86 -6.59 -11.31
C THR A 135 6.74 -7.83 -11.13
N ASP A 136 6.16 -8.95 -10.68
CA ASP A 136 6.84 -10.23 -10.56
C ASP A 136 6.90 -10.91 -11.93
N LEU A 137 8.10 -11.09 -12.49
CA LEU A 137 8.35 -11.70 -13.81
C LEU A 137 8.32 -13.24 -13.80
N GLY A 138 8.07 -13.86 -12.65
CA GLY A 138 8.09 -15.31 -12.47
C GLY A 138 6.91 -15.77 -11.63
N SER A 139 7.18 -16.49 -10.53
CA SER A 139 6.13 -16.87 -9.59
C SER A 139 5.60 -15.64 -8.85
N ALA A 140 4.45 -15.14 -9.29
CA ALA A 140 3.79 -14.00 -8.67
C ALA A 140 3.30 -14.33 -7.26
N ALA A 141 3.59 -13.45 -6.31
CA ALA A 141 3.06 -13.58 -4.95
C ALA A 141 1.51 -13.57 -4.97
N PRO A 142 0.82 -14.45 -4.20
CA PRO A 142 -0.65 -14.48 -4.17
C PRO A 142 -1.32 -13.15 -3.82
N GLY A 143 -0.62 -12.28 -3.07
CA GLY A 143 -1.12 -10.97 -2.67
C GLY A 143 -1.38 -9.99 -3.83
N TRP A 144 -0.83 -10.26 -5.03
CA TRP A 144 -1.16 -9.51 -6.23
C TRP A 144 -2.62 -9.64 -6.66
N PHE A 145 -3.24 -10.80 -6.39
CA PHE A 145 -4.49 -11.16 -7.03
C PHE A 145 -5.66 -10.92 -6.08
N SER A 146 -6.56 -10.04 -6.48
CA SER A 146 -7.81 -9.77 -5.78
C SER A 146 -8.95 -9.69 -6.79
N SER A 147 -10.02 -10.43 -6.54
CA SER A 147 -11.24 -10.38 -7.36
C SER A 147 -11.98 -9.03 -7.27
N LYS A 148 -11.55 -8.15 -6.36
CA LYS A 148 -12.12 -6.81 -6.17
C LYS A 148 -11.39 -5.72 -6.95
N ALA A 149 -10.25 -6.02 -7.59
CA ALA A 149 -9.57 -5.07 -8.46
C ALA A 149 -10.31 -4.96 -9.80
N ASP A 150 -10.43 -3.74 -10.32
CA ASP A 150 -11.10 -3.47 -11.59
C ASP A 150 -10.27 -3.93 -12.79
N LEU A 151 -8.94 -3.90 -12.65
CA LEU A 151 -7.99 -4.37 -13.65
C LEU A 151 -6.75 -4.95 -12.98
N THR A 152 -6.32 -6.12 -13.43
CA THR A 152 -5.02 -6.70 -13.06
C THR A 152 -4.21 -6.93 -14.31
N VAL A 153 -3.12 -6.17 -14.46
CA VAL A 153 -2.15 -6.30 -15.55
C VAL A 153 -1.02 -7.21 -15.10
N VAL A 154 -0.78 -8.28 -15.85
CA VAL A 154 0.30 -9.24 -15.60
C VAL A 154 1.39 -9.12 -16.67
N PRO A 155 2.67 -9.38 -16.34
CA PRO A 155 3.76 -9.26 -17.30
C PRO A 155 3.86 -10.42 -18.29
N SER A 156 3.21 -11.56 -18.01
CA SER A 156 3.19 -12.78 -18.83
C SER A 156 1.95 -13.61 -18.58
#